data_AF-A0A842XGZ3-F1
#
_entry.id   AF-A0A842XGZ3-F1
#
_cell.length_a   1.000
_cell.length_b   1.000
_cell.length_c   1.000
_cell.angle_alpha   90.00
_cell.angle_beta   90.00
_cell.angle_gamma   90.00
#
_symmetry.space_group_name_H-M   'P 1'
#
loop_
_entity.id
_entity.type
_entity.pdbx_description
1 polymer ?
#
loop_
_entity_poly.entity_id
_entity_poly.type
_entity_poly.pdbx_seq_one_letter_code
_entity_poly.pdbx_strand_id
1 'polypeptide(L)'
;MDKDELYEKIKDIMTKERFEYEISERKRKYNNLLDDDAIALLIVDELGRTPVNWLKISDLIDGVNASLIVDIESFEDSKIMKNDRELRMRKMKVKDDTGECTLVLWNEEIDNYSFLKPGDRIKIINCFTKLNHYGLQISLGKWGHIVKVP
;
A
#
# COMPACT_ATOMS: atom_id res chain seq x y z
N MET A 1 -7.52 -17.09 0.87
CA MET A 1 -6.19 -17.70 1.06
C MET A 1 -6.21 -18.31 2.43
N ASP A 2 -5.97 -19.61 2.52
CA ASP A 2 -5.81 -20.25 3.83
C ASP A 2 -4.39 -20.02 4.38
N LYS A 3 -4.19 -20.33 5.66
CA LYS A 3 -2.90 -20.17 6.33
C LYS A 3 -1.76 -20.98 5.69
N ASP A 4 -2.04 -22.13 5.08
CA ASP A 4 -1.00 -22.97 4.48
C ASP A 4 -0.48 -22.31 3.18
N GLU A 5 -1.38 -21.77 2.34
CA GLU A 5 -1.00 -20.96 1.17
C GLU A 5 -0.22 -19.69 1.56
N LEU A 6 -0.56 -19.08 2.69
CA LEU A 6 0.12 -17.91 3.23
C LEU A 6 1.53 -18.25 3.76
N TYR A 7 1.69 -19.42 4.40
CA TYR A 7 3.00 -19.89 4.87
C TYR A 7 4.01 -20.05 3.74
N GLU A 8 3.58 -20.58 2.58
CA GLU A 8 4.46 -20.76 1.42
C GLU A 8 5.14 -19.46 0.96
N LYS A 9 4.55 -18.30 1.24
CA LYS A 9 5.08 -16.96 0.88
C LYS A 9 6.16 -16.44 1.82
N ILE A 10 6.27 -17.01 3.02
CA ILE A 10 7.17 -16.56 4.09
C ILE A 10 8.12 -17.66 4.59
N LYS A 11 8.08 -18.85 3.98
CA LYS A 11 8.90 -20.01 4.38
C LYS A 11 10.42 -19.76 4.30
N ASP A 12 10.84 -18.76 3.54
CA ASP A 12 12.23 -18.31 3.45
C ASP A 12 12.66 -17.41 4.62
N ILE A 13 11.70 -16.87 5.38
CA ILE A 13 11.95 -15.97 6.52
C ILE A 13 11.62 -16.66 7.85
N MET A 14 10.68 -17.61 7.87
CA MET A 14 10.15 -18.19 9.11
C MET A 14 9.81 -19.68 8.94
N THR A 15 10.08 -20.47 9.98
CA THR A 15 9.71 -21.90 10.01
C THR A 15 8.22 -22.09 10.25
N LYS A 16 7.67 -23.24 9.84
CA LYS A 16 6.24 -23.54 10.01
C LYS A 16 5.84 -23.57 11.48
N GLU A 17 6.71 -24.11 12.34
CA GLU A 17 6.47 -24.18 13.78
C GLU A 17 6.37 -22.78 14.41
N ARG A 18 7.26 -21.86 13.99
CA ARG A 18 7.23 -20.48 14.47
C ARG A 18 5.98 -19.75 13.98
N PHE A 19 5.56 -20.00 12.73
CA PHE A 19 4.36 -19.41 12.17
C PHE A 19 3.09 -19.83 12.92
N GLU A 20 2.91 -21.12 13.16
CA GLU A 20 1.77 -21.66 13.93
C GLU A 20 1.78 -21.17 15.39
N TYR A 21 2.97 -21.03 15.99
CA TYR A 21 3.12 -20.42 17.31
C TYR A 21 2.65 -18.96 17.34
N GLU A 22 3.10 -18.13 16.38
CA GLU A 22 2.68 -16.72 16.27
C GLU A 22 1.17 -16.60 16.05
N ILE A 23 0.58 -17.46 15.22
CA ILE A 23 -0.88 -17.47 15.01
C ILE A 23 -1.60 -17.74 16.34
N SER A 24 -1.19 -18.78 17.07
CA SER A 24 -1.81 -19.16 18.34
C SER A 24 -1.70 -18.08 19.41
N GLU A 25 -0.52 -17.45 19.54
CA GLU A 25 -0.28 -16.37 20.50
C GLU A 25 -1.13 -15.13 20.18
N ARG A 26 -1.17 -14.73 18.92
CA ARG A 26 -1.98 -13.57 18.48
C ARG A 26 -3.47 -13.86 18.62
N LYS A 27 -3.91 -15.08 18.36
CA LYS A 27 -5.31 -15.49 18.54
C LYS A 27 -5.76 -15.33 19.99
N ARG A 28 -4.91 -15.76 20.94
CA ARG A 28 -5.12 -15.50 22.38
C ARG A 28 -5.16 -14.01 22.68
N LYS A 29 -4.21 -13.23 22.15
CA LYS A 29 -4.10 -11.78 22.36
C LYS A 29 -5.34 -11.02 21.87
N TYR A 30 -5.94 -11.45 20.76
CA TYR A 30 -7.16 -10.88 20.21
C TYR A 30 -8.46 -11.52 20.75
N ASN A 31 -8.39 -12.27 21.85
CA ASN A 31 -9.54 -12.95 22.46
C ASN A 31 -10.34 -13.83 21.48
N ASN A 32 -9.65 -14.50 20.54
CA ASN A 32 -10.25 -15.31 19.47
C ASN A 32 -11.20 -14.54 18.53
N LEU A 33 -11.08 -13.22 18.44
CA LEU A 33 -11.87 -12.41 17.51
C LEU A 33 -11.49 -12.67 16.05
N LEU A 34 -10.22 -12.99 15.80
CA LEU A 34 -9.69 -13.33 14.49
C LEU A 34 -9.46 -14.84 14.40
N ASP A 35 -9.77 -15.42 13.24
CA ASP A 35 -9.43 -16.80 12.92
C ASP A 35 -7.95 -16.94 12.50
N ASP A 36 -7.52 -18.19 12.30
CA ASP A 36 -6.13 -18.50 11.97
C ASP A 36 -5.72 -17.88 10.63
N ASP A 37 -6.62 -17.85 9.65
CA ASP A 37 -6.35 -17.33 8.31
C ASP A 37 -6.19 -15.81 8.31
N ALA A 38 -7.02 -15.09 9.07
CA ALA A 38 -6.90 -13.65 9.25
C ALA A 38 -5.60 -13.28 9.97
N ILE A 39 -5.21 -14.04 11.00
CA ILE A 39 -3.95 -13.80 11.72
C ILE A 39 -2.73 -14.16 10.86
N ALA A 40 -2.79 -15.26 10.11
CA ALA A 40 -1.80 -15.65 9.13
C ALA A 40 -1.57 -14.53 8.11
N LEU A 41 -2.66 -13.92 7.60
CA LEU A 41 -2.58 -12.81 6.65
C LEU A 41 -1.91 -11.59 7.26
N LEU A 42 -2.23 -11.24 8.52
CA LEU A 42 -1.56 -10.14 9.23
C LEU A 42 -0.06 -10.37 9.38
N ILE A 43 0.37 -11.59 9.69
CA ILE A 43 1.80 -11.93 9.80
C ILE A 43 2.48 -11.80 8.43
N VAL A 44 1.87 -12.33 7.37
CA VAL A 44 2.39 -12.20 6.00
C VAL A 44 2.50 -10.73 5.58
N ASP A 45 1.53 -9.90 5.94
CA ASP A 45 1.55 -8.46 5.67
C ASP A 45 2.63 -7.71 6.44
N GLU A 46 2.80 -8.01 7.74
CA GLU A 46 3.89 -7.46 8.55
C GLU A 46 5.27 -7.84 8.01
N LEU A 47 5.40 -9.02 7.39
CA LEU A 47 6.63 -9.48 6.73
C LEU A 47 6.77 -8.94 5.28
N GLY A 48 5.81 -8.16 4.79
CA GLY A 48 5.82 -7.59 3.45
C GLY A 48 5.69 -8.64 2.34
N ARG A 49 5.09 -9.80 2.63
CA ARG A 49 4.93 -10.93 1.70
C ARG A 49 3.49 -11.12 1.22
N THR A 50 2.59 -10.18 1.51
CA THR A 50 1.23 -10.18 0.95
C THR A 50 1.31 -10.25 -0.57
N PRO A 51 0.54 -11.13 -1.25
CA PRO A 51 0.49 -11.11 -2.70
C PRO A 51 0.18 -9.70 -3.18
N VAL A 52 1.07 -9.18 -4.01
CA VAL A 52 0.96 -7.85 -4.57
C VAL A 52 -0.33 -7.81 -5.39
N ASN A 53 -1.33 -7.10 -4.91
CA ASN A 53 -2.61 -6.96 -5.58
C ASN A 53 -2.47 -6.00 -6.77
N TRP A 54 -1.98 -6.53 -7.89
CA TRP A 54 -1.80 -5.75 -9.11
C TRP A 54 -3.16 -5.43 -9.74
N LEU A 55 -3.51 -4.15 -9.73
CA LEU A 55 -4.74 -3.65 -10.33
C LEU A 55 -4.42 -2.58 -11.37
N LYS A 56 -5.30 -2.45 -12.36
CA LYS A 56 -5.34 -1.28 -13.25
C LYS A 56 -6.14 -0.17 -12.58
N ILE A 57 -5.95 1.07 -13.03
CA ILE A 57 -6.67 2.23 -12.47
C ILE A 57 -8.20 2.04 -12.57
N SER A 58 -8.69 1.52 -13.69
CA SER A 58 -10.13 1.27 -13.88
C SER A 58 -10.73 0.23 -12.93
N ASP A 59 -9.92 -0.66 -12.35
CA ASP A 59 -10.35 -1.70 -11.41
C ASP A 59 -10.30 -1.23 -9.95
N LEU A 60 -9.79 -0.02 -9.70
CA LEU A 60 -9.68 0.49 -8.34
C LEU A 60 -11.05 0.83 -7.76
N ILE A 61 -11.31 0.30 -6.57
CA ILE A 61 -12.49 0.61 -5.75
C ILE A 61 -12.06 1.28 -4.45
N ASP A 62 -13.00 1.85 -3.70
CA ASP A 62 -12.71 2.45 -2.40
C ASP A 62 -12.28 1.40 -1.35
N GLY A 63 -11.29 1.74 -0.53
CA GLY A 63 -10.94 0.96 0.66
C GLY A 63 -10.12 -0.32 0.43
N VAL A 64 -9.38 -0.42 -0.68
CA VAL A 64 -8.56 -1.61 -0.99
C VAL A 64 -7.06 -1.28 -1.04
N ASN A 65 -6.24 -2.28 -0.74
CA ASN A 65 -4.82 -2.24 -1.06
C ASN A 65 -4.63 -2.62 -2.53
N ALA A 66 -3.81 -1.84 -3.23
CA ALA A 66 -3.52 -2.03 -4.64
C ALA A 66 -2.05 -1.78 -4.92
N SER A 67 -1.55 -2.38 -5.99
CA SER A 67 -0.26 -2.05 -6.58
C SER A 67 -0.46 -1.80 -8.07
N LEU A 68 0.18 -0.75 -8.57
CA LEU A 68 -0.04 -0.27 -9.92
C LEU A 68 1.29 0.03 -10.62
N ILE A 69 1.27 -0.04 -11.95
CA ILE A 69 2.34 0.49 -12.80
C ILE A 69 1.74 1.63 -13.60
N VAL A 70 2.23 2.84 -13.38
CA VAL A 70 1.64 4.07 -13.91
C VAL A 70 2.71 5.02 -14.42
N ASP A 71 2.33 5.90 -15.33
CA ASP A 71 3.12 7.03 -15.79
C ASP A 71 2.69 8.29 -15.04
N ILE A 72 3.66 9.12 -14.65
CA ILE A 72 3.41 10.39 -13.97
C ILE A 72 3.08 11.47 -15.00
N GLU A 73 1.95 12.15 -14.85
CA GLU A 73 1.55 13.26 -15.73
C GLU A 73 1.95 14.63 -15.17
N SER A 74 1.69 14.90 -13.89
CA SER A 74 1.90 16.22 -13.31
C SER A 74 1.97 16.19 -11.78
N PHE A 75 2.54 17.24 -11.18
CA PHE A 75 2.60 17.45 -9.73
C PHE A 75 1.92 18.74 -9.30
N GLU A 76 1.36 18.73 -8.10
CA GLU A 76 0.86 19.91 -7.40
C GLU A 76 1.26 19.81 -5.91
N ASP A 77 2.08 20.74 -5.46
CA ASP A 77 2.51 20.83 -4.06
C ASP A 77 1.63 21.82 -3.30
N SER A 78 1.25 21.44 -2.08
CA SER A 78 0.43 22.26 -1.20
C SER A 78 0.80 22.06 0.26
N LYS A 79 0.44 23.05 1.08
CA LYS A 79 0.63 23.03 2.54
C LYS A 79 -0.73 23.17 3.21
N ILE A 80 -0.97 22.38 4.25
CA ILE A 80 -2.22 22.37 5.00
C ILE A 80 -1.90 22.60 6.47
N MET A 81 -2.62 23.52 7.12
CA MET A 81 -2.54 23.70 8.57
C MET A 81 -3.58 22.80 9.26
N LYS A 82 -3.14 21.93 10.16
CA LYS A 82 -4.01 21.05 10.96
C LYS A 82 -3.56 21.03 12.41
N ASN A 83 -4.40 21.47 13.33
CA ASN A 83 -4.12 21.53 14.77
C ASN A 83 -2.77 22.23 15.07
N ASP A 84 -2.57 23.42 14.50
CA ASP A 84 -1.33 24.22 14.61
C ASP A 84 -0.06 23.53 14.07
N ARG A 85 -0.21 22.44 13.32
CA ARG A 85 0.88 21.77 12.59
C ARG A 85 0.75 22.01 11.10
N GLU A 86 1.85 22.39 10.46
CA GLU A 86 1.95 22.42 9.00
C GLU A 86 2.17 21.00 8.47
N LEU A 87 1.30 20.57 7.56
CA LEU A 87 1.43 19.31 6.82
C LEU A 87 1.72 19.64 5.36
N ARG A 88 2.72 18.98 4.78
CA ARG A 88 3.02 19.08 3.35
C ARG A 88 2.31 17.97 2.60
N MET A 89 1.76 18.29 1.44
CA MET A 89 1.09 17.35 0.56
C MET A 89 1.53 17.58 -0.88
N ARG A 90 1.93 16.52 -1.58
CA ARG A 90 2.14 16.49 -3.03
C ARG A 90 1.09 15.60 -3.67
N LYS A 91 0.29 16.18 -4.57
CA LYS A 91 -0.60 15.43 -5.45
C LYS A 91 0.12 15.16 -6.76
N MET A 92 0.13 13.91 -7.19
CA MET A 92 0.70 13.47 -8.46
C MET A 92 -0.45 12.90 -9.30
N LYS A 93 -0.72 13.50 -10.45
CA LYS A 93 -1.58 12.85 -11.44
C LYS A 93 -0.82 11.71 -12.07
N VAL A 94 -1.40 10.52 -12.05
CA VAL A 94 -0.81 9.32 -12.61
C VAL A 94 -1.82 8.65 -13.54
N LYS A 95 -1.33 7.99 -14.58
CA LYS A 95 -2.18 7.30 -15.55
C LYS A 95 -1.63 5.94 -15.93
N ASP A 96 -2.52 5.07 -16.38
CA ASP A 96 -2.20 3.88 -17.15
C ASP A 96 -3.05 3.86 -18.42
N ASP A 97 -3.05 2.73 -19.12
CA ASP A 97 -3.86 2.49 -20.31
C ASP A 97 -5.37 2.42 -20.05
N THR A 98 -5.81 2.38 -18.79
CA THR A 98 -7.20 2.23 -18.39
C THR A 98 -7.82 3.48 -17.75
N GLY A 99 -7.01 4.44 -17.30
CA GLY A 99 -7.51 5.68 -16.73
C GLY A 99 -6.46 6.54 -16.06
N GLU A 100 -6.93 7.54 -15.31
CA GLU A 100 -6.11 8.42 -14.49
C GLU A 100 -6.60 8.44 -13.03
N CYS A 101 -5.67 8.59 -12.09
CA CYS A 101 -5.99 8.82 -10.69
C CYS A 101 -4.97 9.75 -10.03
N THR A 102 -5.21 10.11 -8.76
CA THR A 102 -4.29 10.96 -8.00
C THR A 102 -3.56 10.15 -6.95
N LEU A 103 -2.23 10.12 -7.01
CA LEU A 103 -1.36 9.69 -5.93
C LEU A 103 -1.09 10.87 -4.98
N VAL A 104 -1.22 10.64 -3.68
CA VAL A 104 -0.97 11.65 -2.65
C VAL A 104 0.21 11.21 -1.78
N LEU A 105 1.22 12.08 -1.68
CA LEU A 105 2.37 11.92 -0.79
C LEU A 105 2.32 12.98 0.32
N TRP A 106 2.66 12.58 1.53
CA TRP A 106 2.62 13.42 2.73
C TRP A 106 3.99 13.58 3.36
N ASN A 107 4.28 14.80 3.82
CA ASN A 107 5.43 15.11 4.67
C ASN A 107 6.74 14.49 4.13
N GLU A 108 7.36 13.58 4.89
CA GLU A 108 8.63 12.90 4.56
C GLU A 108 8.56 12.08 3.27
N GLU A 109 7.38 11.57 2.88
CA GLU A 109 7.21 10.85 1.61
C GLU A 109 7.57 11.73 0.41
N ILE A 110 7.29 13.04 0.49
CA ILE A 110 7.61 14.00 -0.57
C ILE A 110 9.13 14.08 -0.75
N ASP A 111 9.86 14.07 0.36
CA ASP A 111 11.32 14.18 0.35
C ASP A 111 11.96 12.86 -0.09
N ASN A 112 11.43 11.72 0.38
CA ASN A 112 11.85 10.37 0.00
C ASN A 112 11.69 10.09 -1.50
N TYR A 113 10.66 10.66 -2.13
CA TYR A 113 10.37 10.49 -3.56
C TYR A 113 10.61 11.75 -4.39
N SER A 114 11.46 12.66 -3.89
CA SER A 114 11.80 13.93 -4.57
C SER A 114 12.50 13.75 -5.92
N PHE A 115 13.07 12.58 -6.19
CA PHE A 115 13.74 12.23 -7.45
C PHE A 115 12.78 11.90 -8.61
N LEU A 116 11.48 11.71 -8.33
CA LEU A 116 10.47 11.46 -9.35
C LEU A 116 10.12 12.75 -10.11
N LYS A 117 9.83 12.63 -11.41
CA LYS A 117 9.40 13.75 -12.27
C LYS A 117 8.26 13.36 -13.21
N PRO A 118 7.49 14.32 -13.74
CA PRO A 118 6.55 14.07 -14.83
C PRO A 118 7.24 13.36 -16.01
N GLY A 119 6.54 12.40 -16.60
CA GLY A 119 7.03 11.50 -17.64
C GLY A 119 7.75 10.25 -17.11
N ASP A 120 8.04 10.15 -15.81
CA ASP A 120 8.59 8.91 -15.25
C ASP A 120 7.51 7.83 -15.15
N ARG A 121 7.91 6.59 -15.46
CA ARG A 121 7.13 5.40 -15.18
C ARG A 121 7.49 4.84 -13.81
N ILE A 122 6.49 4.52 -12.99
CA ILE A 122 6.68 4.06 -11.62
C ILE A 122 5.84 2.83 -11.30
N LYS A 123 6.33 2.00 -10.39
CA LYS A 123 5.55 0.99 -9.67
C LYS A 123 5.19 1.55 -8.30
N ILE A 124 3.91 1.62 -8.00
CA ILE A 124 3.40 1.95 -6.68
C ILE A 124 2.99 0.63 -6.05
N ILE A 125 3.66 0.23 -4.96
CA ILE A 125 3.48 -1.07 -4.33
C ILE A 125 2.77 -0.87 -3.00
N ASN A 126 1.71 -1.64 -2.77
CA ASN A 126 0.90 -1.64 -1.54
C ASN A 126 0.39 -0.24 -1.15
N CYS A 127 -0.14 0.50 -2.11
CA CYS A 127 -0.89 1.72 -1.84
C CYS A 127 -2.32 1.41 -1.40
N PHE A 128 -2.93 2.36 -0.71
CA PHE A 128 -4.31 2.27 -0.27
C PHE A 128 -5.19 3.21 -1.10
N THR A 129 -6.31 2.70 -1.60
CA THR A 129 -7.30 3.49 -2.34
C THR A 129 -8.28 4.15 -1.37
N LYS A 130 -8.61 5.41 -1.66
CA LYS A 130 -9.60 6.17 -0.90
C LYS A 130 -10.42 7.06 -1.82
N LEU A 131 -11.73 6.91 -1.78
CA LEU A 131 -12.68 7.78 -2.45
C LEU A 131 -12.93 9.02 -1.62
N ASN A 132 -12.89 10.19 -2.26
CA ASN A 132 -13.32 11.45 -1.66
C ASN A 132 -14.19 12.25 -2.64
N HIS A 133 -14.61 13.46 -2.24
CA HIS A 133 -15.44 14.32 -3.07
C HIS A 133 -14.82 14.71 -4.42
N TYR A 134 -13.50 14.55 -4.59
CA TYR A 134 -12.76 14.84 -5.81
C TYR A 134 -12.43 13.58 -6.63
N GLY A 135 -12.98 12.43 -6.26
CA GLY A 135 -12.74 11.15 -6.93
C GLY A 135 -11.79 10.23 -6.16
N LEU A 136 -11.39 9.15 -6.82
CA LEU A 136 -10.55 8.12 -6.22
C LEU A 136 -9.09 8.58 -6.16
N GLN A 137 -8.49 8.44 -4.98
CA GLN A 137 -7.10 8.76 -4.73
C GLN A 137 -6.38 7.55 -4.17
N ILE A 138 -5.07 7.49 -4.38
CA ILE A 138 -4.19 6.49 -3.78
C ILE A 138 -3.17 7.18 -2.88
N SER A 139 -2.84 6.56 -1.75
CA SER A 139 -1.79 7.01 -0.83
C SER A 139 -0.88 5.86 -0.47
N LEU A 140 0.36 6.14 -0.10
CA LEU A 140 1.23 5.11 0.44
C LEU A 140 0.67 4.65 1.79
N GLY A 141 0.38 3.35 1.90
CA GLY A 141 0.06 2.73 3.19
C GLY A 141 1.33 2.59 4.04
N LYS A 142 1.20 2.04 5.25
CA LYS A 142 2.32 1.81 6.17
C LYS A 142 3.51 1.07 5.53
N TRP A 143 3.22 0.14 4.62
CA TRP A 143 4.21 -0.67 3.90
C TRP A 143 4.29 -0.32 2.41
N GLY A 144 3.69 0.82 2.03
CA GLY A 144 3.65 1.28 0.66
C GLY A 144 4.99 1.86 0.23
N HIS A 145 5.41 1.58 -0.99
CA HIS A 145 6.63 2.18 -1.54
C HIS A 145 6.55 2.36 -3.05
N ILE A 146 7.38 3.27 -3.58
CA ILE A 146 7.44 3.58 -5.00
C ILE A 146 8.79 3.19 -5.56
N VAL A 147 8.78 2.51 -6.70
CA VAL A 147 9.99 2.14 -7.44
C VAL A 147 9.91 2.73 -8.84
N LYS A 148 10.92 3.50 -9.25
CA LYS A 148 11.03 3.97 -10.63
C LYS A 148 11.32 2.79 -11.56
N VAL A 149 10.58 2.71 -12.65
CA VAL A 149 10.82 1.73 -13.70
C VAL A 149 11.87 2.29 -14.67
N PRO A 150 12.85 1.48 -15.10
CA PRO A 150 13.82 1.89 -16.12
C PRO A 150 13.17 2.29 -17.46
#